data_AF-F7T469-F1
#
_entry.id   AF-F7T469-F1
#
_cell.length_a   1.000
_cell.length_b   1.000
_cell.length_c   1.000
_cell.angle_alpha   90.00
_cell.angle_beta   90.00
_cell.angle_gamma   90.00
#
_symmetry.space_group_name_H-M   'P 1'
#
loop_
_entity.id
_entity.type
_entity.pdbx_description
1 polymer ?
#
loop_
_entity_poly.entity_id
_entity_poly.type
_entity_poly.pdbx_seq_one_letter_code
_entity_poly.pdbx_strand_id
1 'polypeptide(L)'
;MPLYHRLASSTQRLDIAFHQTHSKEVWGTGAFLTGIACVKAYLGPLPAGDDGIEFETNIAPTPGTSTLTVAYWYQGQAQAAAKSGFVMIPVSMRKVAYTQPANLGAASCVF
;
A
#
# COMPACT_ATOMS: atom_id res chain seq x y z
N MET A 1 -4.21 16.24 -1.54
CA MET A 1 -4.42 15.41 -0.32
C MET A 1 -3.04 14.96 0.14
N PRO A 2 -2.84 14.44 1.37
CA PRO A 2 -1.53 13.91 1.77
C PRO A 2 -1.06 12.82 0.81
N LEU A 3 0.22 12.90 0.41
CA LEU A 3 0.87 12.00 -0.54
C LEU A 3 1.64 10.91 0.20
N TYR A 4 1.51 9.68 -0.27
CA TYR A 4 2.17 8.51 0.28
C TYR A 4 2.69 7.62 -0.84
N HIS A 5 3.63 6.75 -0.49
CA HIS A 5 4.10 5.70 -1.39
C HIS A 5 4.31 4.36 -0.69
N ARG A 6 4.34 3.30 -1.48
CA ARG A 6 4.83 1.97 -1.06
C ARG A 6 5.84 1.48 -2.07
N LEU A 7 7.00 1.07 -1.57
CA LEU A 7 8.04 0.45 -2.37
C LEU A 7 7.62 -0.98 -2.78
N ALA A 8 8.11 -1.40 -3.93
CA ALA A 8 7.97 -2.77 -4.39
C ALA A 8 8.60 -3.76 -3.40
N SER A 9 7.95 -4.90 -3.23
CA SER A 9 8.42 -5.98 -2.36
C SER A 9 7.77 -7.29 -2.77
N SER A 10 8.12 -8.40 -2.12
CA SER A 10 7.49 -9.71 -2.35
C SER A 10 5.96 -9.71 -2.19
N THR A 11 5.41 -8.73 -1.46
CA THR A 11 3.96 -8.55 -1.24
C THR A 11 3.38 -7.31 -1.91
N GLN A 12 4.20 -6.47 -2.54
CA GLN A 12 3.82 -5.26 -3.27
C GLN A 12 4.38 -5.34 -4.70
N ARG A 13 3.89 -6.33 -5.44
CA ARG A 13 4.27 -6.61 -6.84
C ARG A 13 3.34 -5.88 -7.81
N LEU A 14 3.69 -5.91 -9.11
CA LEU A 14 2.92 -5.24 -10.17
C LEU A 14 1.45 -5.71 -10.24
N ASP A 15 1.19 -7.01 -10.14
CA ASP A 15 -0.16 -7.58 -10.07
C ASP A 15 -0.98 -6.96 -8.93
N ILE A 16 -0.39 -6.85 -7.73
CA ILE A 16 -1.02 -6.20 -6.58
C ILE A 16 -1.27 -4.72 -6.84
N ALA A 17 -0.29 -4.01 -7.43
CA ALA A 17 -0.45 -2.59 -7.76
C ALA A 17 -1.58 -2.36 -8.78
N PHE A 18 -1.76 -3.26 -9.76
CA PHE A 18 -2.89 -3.24 -10.69
C PHE A 18 -4.22 -3.39 -9.96
N HIS A 19 -4.33 -4.36 -9.06
CA HIS A 19 -5.54 -4.55 -8.27
C HIS A 19 -5.87 -3.34 -7.40
N GLN A 20 -4.87 -2.77 -6.73
CA GLN A 20 -5.03 -1.57 -5.89
C GLN A 20 -5.45 -0.34 -6.72
N THR A 21 -4.93 -0.23 -7.95
CA THR A 21 -5.31 0.85 -8.89
C THR A 21 -6.76 0.69 -9.34
N HIS A 22 -7.16 -0.53 -9.67
CA HIS A 22 -8.52 -0.82 -10.11
C HIS A 22 -9.55 -0.65 -8.97
N SER A 23 -9.25 -1.16 -7.78
CA SER A 23 -10.14 -1.06 -6.61
C SER A 23 -10.15 0.32 -5.96
N LYS A 24 -9.12 1.15 -6.22
CA LYS A 24 -8.88 2.42 -5.51
C LYS A 24 -8.69 2.21 -4.01
N GLU A 25 -8.01 1.14 -3.66
CA GLU A 25 -7.75 0.77 -2.26
C GLU A 25 -6.30 0.31 -2.10
N VAL A 26 -5.71 0.56 -0.94
CA VAL A 26 -4.44 -0.05 -0.52
C VAL A 26 -4.69 -0.95 0.66
N TRP A 27 -4.07 -2.12 0.66
CA TRP A 27 -4.32 -3.19 1.63
C TRP A 27 -3.11 -3.50 2.49
N GLY A 28 -3.36 -3.95 3.71
CA GLY A 28 -2.37 -4.30 4.70
C GLY A 28 -2.70 -5.63 5.36
N THR A 29 -1.68 -6.43 5.66
CA THR A 29 -1.82 -7.73 6.32
C THR A 29 -1.40 -7.63 7.77
N GLY A 30 -1.74 -8.65 8.57
CA GLY A 30 -1.15 -8.84 9.89
C GLY A 30 0.37 -8.89 9.82
N ALA A 31 1.05 -8.23 10.77
CA ALA A 31 2.46 -8.52 10.99
C ALA A 31 2.60 -9.94 11.57
N PHE A 32 3.63 -10.67 11.11
CA PHE A 32 3.82 -12.11 11.37
C PHE A 32 3.74 -12.50 12.86
N LEU A 33 4.09 -11.60 13.78
CA LEU A 33 4.17 -11.87 15.22
C LEU A 33 3.00 -11.33 16.04
N THR A 34 2.31 -10.27 15.59
CA THR A 34 1.24 -9.63 16.36
C THR A 34 -0.15 -9.97 15.84
N GLY A 35 -0.27 -10.42 14.60
CA GLY A 35 -1.55 -10.73 13.94
C GLY A 35 -2.42 -9.49 13.64
N ILE A 36 -2.06 -8.30 14.13
CA ILE A 36 -2.82 -7.08 13.90
C ILE A 36 -2.55 -6.58 12.49
N ALA A 37 -3.58 -6.57 11.64
CA ALA A 37 -3.46 -6.08 10.28
C ALA A 37 -3.25 -4.56 10.26
N CYS A 38 -2.28 -4.10 9.47
CA CYS A 38 -2.03 -2.67 9.28
C CYS A 38 -1.68 -2.35 7.82
N VAL A 39 -2.23 -1.27 7.28
CA VAL A 39 -1.67 -0.65 6.07
C VAL A 39 -0.44 0.14 6.49
N LYS A 40 0.68 -0.09 5.83
CA LYS A 40 1.92 0.68 6.00
C LYS A 40 2.22 1.42 4.71
N ALA A 41 2.52 2.71 4.81
CA ALA A 41 3.00 3.50 3.68
C ALA A 41 4.05 4.51 4.15
N TYR A 42 4.95 4.90 3.25
CA TYR A 42 5.92 5.96 3.48
C TYR A 42 5.30 7.31 3.13
N LEU A 43 5.72 8.35 3.84
CA LEU A 43 5.28 9.72 3.59
C LEU A 43 5.99 10.30 2.36
N GLY A 44 5.26 11.03 1.53
CA GLY A 44 5.79 11.73 0.37
C GLY A 44 5.77 10.92 -0.94
N PRO A 45 6.37 11.48 -2.01
CA PRO A 45 6.35 10.87 -3.34
C PRO A 45 7.19 9.59 -3.42
N LEU A 46 6.89 8.74 -4.39
CA LEU A 46 7.73 7.59 -4.70
C LEU A 46 9.12 8.08 -5.15
N PRO A 47 10.23 7.65 -4.50
CA PRO A 47 11.56 8.08 -4.88
C PRO A 47 11.88 7.80 -6.35
N ALA A 48 12.67 8.69 -6.96
CA ALA A 48 13.04 8.54 -8.36
C ALA A 48 13.92 7.31 -8.57
N GLY A 49 13.52 6.45 -9.52
CA GLY A 49 14.22 5.20 -9.84
C GLY A 49 13.77 3.98 -9.03
N ASP A 50 12.94 4.18 -8.01
CA ASP A 50 12.36 3.09 -7.23
C ASP A 50 11.05 2.58 -7.86
N ASP A 51 10.82 1.27 -7.70
CA ASP A 51 9.56 0.64 -8.06
C ASP A 51 8.56 0.71 -6.91
N GLY A 52 7.28 0.85 -7.24
CA GLY A 52 6.21 0.89 -6.28
C GLY A 52 4.98 1.64 -6.76
N ILE A 53 4.20 2.10 -5.78
CA ILE A 53 3.00 2.91 -6.00
C ILE A 53 3.09 4.22 -5.24
N GLU A 54 2.49 5.24 -5.80
CA GLU A 54 2.26 6.55 -5.19
C GLU A 54 0.77 6.85 -5.20
N PHE A 55 0.25 7.31 -4.07
CA PHE A 55 -1.17 7.54 -3.91
C PHE A 55 -1.45 8.64 -2.88
N GLU A 56 -2.68 9.13 -2.96
CA GLU A 56 -3.23 10.15 -2.08
C GLU A 56 -4.41 9.60 -1.28
N THR A 57 -4.55 9.99 -0.02
CA THR A 57 -5.75 9.69 0.77
C THR A 57 -6.06 10.79 1.78
N ASN A 58 -7.35 11.05 2.04
CA ASN A 58 -7.80 11.94 3.11
C ASN A 58 -7.99 11.21 4.43
N ILE A 59 -7.79 9.90 4.44
CA ILE A 59 -7.92 9.08 5.62
C ILE A 59 -6.66 9.27 6.47
N ALA A 60 -6.81 9.96 7.61
CA ALA A 60 -5.71 10.18 8.54
C ALA A 60 -5.13 8.83 9.03
N PRO A 61 -3.81 8.71 9.22
CA PRO A 61 -3.22 7.54 9.87
C PRO A 61 -3.75 7.33 11.28
N THR A 62 -3.60 6.13 11.82
CA THR A 62 -3.93 5.84 13.22
C THR A 62 -3.14 6.78 14.15
N PRO A 63 -3.82 7.52 15.05
CA PRO A 63 -3.16 8.46 15.95
C PRO A 63 -2.13 7.78 16.85
N GLY A 64 -0.96 8.41 17.02
CA GLY A 64 0.09 7.95 17.94
C GLY A 64 0.93 6.76 17.45
N THR A 65 0.67 6.21 16.26
CA THR A 65 1.40 5.04 15.75
C THR A 65 2.36 5.34 14.59
N SER A 66 2.17 6.48 13.93
CA SER A 66 2.97 6.90 12.77
C SER A 66 4.28 7.56 13.20
N THR A 67 5.34 7.41 12.40
CA THR A 67 6.63 8.10 12.58
C THR A 67 6.76 9.28 11.62
N LEU A 68 7.87 10.01 11.67
CA LEU A 68 8.17 11.11 10.74
C LEU A 68 8.26 10.69 9.26
N THR A 69 8.41 9.39 8.98
CA THR A 69 8.62 8.88 7.62
C THR A 69 7.61 7.79 7.21
N VAL A 70 6.86 7.23 8.17
CA VAL A 70 5.96 6.09 7.93
C VAL A 70 4.61 6.33 8.58
N ALA A 71 3.56 6.11 7.81
CA ALA A 71 2.18 6.12 8.26
C ALA A 71 1.63 4.69 8.41
N TYR A 72 0.82 4.49 9.44
CA TYR A 72 0.13 3.23 9.71
C TYR A 72 -1.38 3.43 9.86
N TRP A 73 -2.15 2.50 9.29
CA TRP A 73 -3.61 2.39 9.51
C TRP A 73 -3.93 1.00 10.03
N TYR A 74 -4.24 0.91 11.33
CA TYR A 74 -4.48 -0.36 12.01
C TYR A 74 -5.92 -0.84 11.90
N GLN A 75 -6.09 -2.15 11.83
CA GLN A 75 -7.39 -2.81 11.95
C GLN A 75 -8.09 -2.43 13.26
N GLY A 76 -9.41 -2.28 13.20
CA GLY A 76 -10.24 -1.93 14.37
C GLY A 76 -10.24 -0.45 14.71
N GLN A 77 -9.58 0.39 13.91
CA GLN A 77 -9.62 1.85 14.02
C GLN A 77 -10.58 2.44 12.99
N ALA A 78 -11.20 3.57 13.30
CA ALA A 78 -12.20 4.21 12.42
C ALA A 78 -11.63 4.59 11.03
N GLN A 79 -10.30 4.74 10.95
CA GLN A 79 -9.57 5.12 9.76
C GLN A 79 -9.26 3.94 8.82
N ALA A 80 -9.65 2.70 9.15
CA ALA A 80 -9.29 1.55 8.34
C ALA A 80 -10.39 0.50 8.32
N ALA A 81 -10.80 0.05 7.13
CA ALA A 81 -11.86 -0.93 6.97
C ALA A 81 -11.27 -2.35 6.91
N ALA A 82 -11.97 -3.32 7.51
CA ALA A 82 -11.61 -4.74 7.40
C ALA A 82 -12.06 -5.30 6.04
N LYS A 83 -11.22 -6.12 5.42
CA LYS A 83 -11.50 -6.78 4.14
C LYS A 83 -10.89 -8.18 4.13
N SER A 84 -11.68 -9.23 4.32
CA SER A 84 -11.28 -10.65 4.20
C SER A 84 -9.89 -10.99 4.77
N GLY A 85 -9.63 -10.64 6.03
CA GLY A 85 -8.33 -10.89 6.71
C GLY A 85 -7.26 -9.81 6.48
N PHE A 86 -7.58 -8.77 5.72
CA PHE A 86 -6.77 -7.58 5.51
C PHE A 86 -7.42 -6.35 6.16
N VAL A 87 -6.63 -5.30 6.27
CA VAL A 87 -7.11 -3.94 6.50
C VAL A 87 -6.91 -3.12 5.22
N MET A 88 -7.83 -2.21 4.92
CA MET A 88 -7.79 -1.41 3.71
C MET A 88 -8.06 0.07 3.99
N ILE A 89 -7.51 0.91 3.12
CA ILE A 89 -7.84 2.33 3.04
C ILE A 89 -8.21 2.71 1.59
N PRO A 90 -9.25 3.53 1.38
CA PRO A 90 -9.52 4.09 0.06
C PRO A 90 -8.44 5.11 -0.32
N VAL A 91 -8.02 5.11 -1.58
CA VAL A 91 -6.95 5.97 -2.10
C VAL A 91 -7.25 6.47 -3.51
N SER A 92 -6.57 7.54 -3.90
CA SER A 92 -6.45 8.00 -5.27
C SER A 92 -5.03 7.71 -5.77
N MET A 93 -4.88 6.80 -6.73
CA MET A 93 -3.57 6.50 -7.31
C MET A 93 -3.02 7.68 -8.11
N ARG A 94 -1.74 7.98 -7.94
CA ARG A 94 -1.01 9.04 -8.64
C ARG A 94 0.02 8.47 -9.60
N LYS A 95 0.76 7.45 -9.16
CA LYS A 95 1.82 6.82 -9.95
C LYS A 95 1.91 5.33 -9.64
N VAL A 96 2.17 4.55 -10.68
CA VAL A 96 2.56 3.13 -10.57
C VAL A 96 3.83 2.98 -11.41
N ALA A 97 4.92 2.59 -10.79
CA ALA A 97 6.21 2.43 -11.46
C ALA A 97 6.78 1.04 -11.14
N TYR A 98 6.85 0.18 -12.14
CA TYR A 98 7.47 -1.14 -12.01
C TYR A 98 8.34 -1.33 -13.25
N THR A 99 9.64 -1.21 -13.04
CA THR A 99 10.66 -1.19 -14.09
C THR A 99 11.66 -2.33 -13.94
N GLN A 100 11.85 -2.82 -12.72
CA GLN A 100 12.78 -3.91 -12.44
C GLN A 100 12.10 -5.26 -12.72
N PRO A 101 12.71 -6.15 -13.53
CA PRO A 101 12.12 -7.43 -13.89
C PRO A 101 11.69 -8.30 -12.69
N ALA A 102 12.40 -8.21 -11.57
CA ALA A 102 12.06 -8.92 -10.34
C ALA A 102 10.69 -8.52 -9.75
N ASN A 103 10.22 -7.31 -10.02
CA ASN A 103 9.00 -6.74 -9.44
C ASN A 103 7.79 -6.80 -10.38
N LEU A 104 8.01 -7.07 -11.67
CA LEU A 104 6.95 -7.24 -12.68
C LEU A 104 6.05 -8.44 -12.37
N GLY A 105 6.53 -9.36 -11.52
CA GLY A 105 5.85 -10.62 -11.29
C GLY A 105 6.04 -11.59 -12.46
N ALA A 106 5.88 -12.89 -12.20
CA ALA A 106 5.72 -13.82 -13.30
C ALA A 106 4.45 -13.40 -14.05
N ALA A 107 4.61 -12.76 -15.20
CA ALA A 107 3.54 -12.63 -16.18
C ALA A 107 3.16 -14.06 -16.56
N SER A 108 2.18 -14.63 -15.86
CA SER A 108 1.49 -15.80 -16.37
C SER A 108 0.66 -15.26 -17.53
N CYS A 109 1.27 -15.23 -18.71
CA CYS A 109 0.55 -15.15 -19.96
C CYS A 109 -0.36 -16.37 -20.01
N VAL A 110 -1.60 -16.21 -19.57
CA VAL A 110 -2.69 -17.09 -19.98
C VAL A 110 -3.39 -16.33 -21.08
N PHE A 111 -3.09 -16.74 -22.33
CA PHE A 111 -3.83 -16.36 -23.52
C PHE A 111 -5.23 -16.99 -23.49
#